data_AF-A0A8J4GXK0-F1
#
_entry.id   AF-A0A8J4GXK0-F1
#
_cell.length_a   1.000
_cell.length_b   1.000
_cell.length_c   1.000
_cell.angle_alpha   90.00
_cell.angle_beta   90.00
_cell.angle_gamma   90.00
#
_symmetry.space_group_name_H-M   'P 1'
#
loop_
_entity.id
_entity.type
_entity.pdbx_description
1 polymer ?
#
loop_
_entity_poly.entity_id
_entity_poly.type
_entity_poly.pdbx_seq_one_letter_code
_entity_poly.pdbx_strand_id
1 'polypeptide(L)'
;MCAYLGVSASNDDPYVVEVARLAISAPLPPHWVEGEDEDGNPLFTNRQTGQSQPSHPLDAYFLELIKRRKRELAVHSDGVGIRSSLAAKRLYEIGVPGIELPPELKGPQTGKAGGGGAMWEEEVDGEEEDAAAAQNFGPLLTIEEAEDEGRDEDEDHHKTAKQPPPLPQQQQQQQKEAQRQQQHLLLEDFDGFDEEEEEKETPPPPAPPAPAPAVAPAATVQDEKDEDDVDMAEAERRRKAQWELDEWARRQEEEEQQQQQRAAEAERQQQQQQQLQAEREKERMEAMKKEKERAEREEREREEEAARQRQQRLRAAEAEGEKDDADLGVDAEAERRRLKEQEEKEKAAAKKAAERQALLDALREADGDLGADEEEEEEEEEEEEVVLPTLAKGISGVAVLRQAASMDSGISATAQLLPPPPPPPLVEPSAAAAAAEDSGGENDDDSDGDDDVTLAPHPPKLPPTAAVEREERLVLGKEE
;
A
#
# COMPACT_ATOMS: atom_id res chain seq x y z
N MET A 1 29.41 12.82 -5.59
CA MET A 1 29.20 12.43 -4.18
C MET A 1 28.02 11.48 -4.02
N CYS A 2 26.79 11.80 -4.45
CA CYS A 2 25.63 10.90 -4.32
C CYS A 2 25.70 9.58 -5.12
N ALA A 3 26.60 9.50 -6.11
CA ALA A 3 26.82 8.30 -6.92
C ALA A 3 27.23 7.07 -6.08
N TYR A 4 27.90 7.29 -4.94
CA TYR A 4 28.25 6.22 -3.99
C TYR A 4 27.01 5.45 -3.49
N LEU A 5 25.87 6.13 -3.33
CA LEU A 5 24.60 5.54 -2.89
C LEU A 5 23.70 5.09 -4.06
N GLY A 6 24.19 5.14 -5.31
CA GLY A 6 23.40 4.86 -6.50
C GLY A 6 22.32 5.92 -6.79
N VAL A 7 22.49 7.16 -6.31
CA VAL A 7 21.57 8.28 -6.55
C VAL A 7 22.19 9.26 -7.54
N SER A 8 21.49 9.47 -8.66
CA SER A 8 21.87 10.40 -9.72
C SER A 8 21.23 11.76 -9.47
N ALA A 9 22.05 12.77 -9.13
CA ALA A 9 21.56 14.12 -8.81
C ALA A 9 20.77 14.81 -9.94
N SER A 10 20.91 14.34 -11.19
CA SER A 10 20.20 14.87 -12.36
C SER A 10 18.91 14.11 -12.71
N ASN A 11 18.81 12.83 -12.33
CA ASN A 11 17.73 11.95 -12.79
C ASN A 11 16.77 11.53 -11.66
N ASP A 12 17.26 11.46 -10.43
CA ASP A 12 16.43 11.09 -9.28
C ASP A 12 15.69 12.32 -8.73
N ASP A 13 14.57 12.04 -8.07
CA ASP A 13 13.73 13.06 -7.44
C ASP A 13 14.47 13.87 -6.36
N PRO A 14 14.23 15.19 -6.24
CA PRO A 14 14.87 16.06 -5.25
C PRO A 14 14.80 15.54 -3.80
N TYR A 15 13.70 14.90 -3.40
CA TYR A 15 13.54 14.34 -2.06
C TYR A 15 14.44 13.12 -1.84
N VAL A 16 14.74 12.34 -2.88
CA VAL A 16 15.70 11.23 -2.79
C VAL A 16 17.12 11.78 -2.70
N VAL A 17 17.42 12.85 -3.44
CA VAL A 17 18.71 13.55 -3.39
C VAL A 17 18.97 14.15 -2.00
N GLU A 18 17.94 14.64 -1.33
CA GLU A 18 18.03 15.15 0.04
C GLU A 18 18.42 14.06 1.04
N VAL A 19 17.82 12.87 0.96
CA VAL A 19 18.21 11.72 1.80
C VAL A 19 19.66 11.31 1.54
N ALA A 20 20.10 11.32 0.29
CA ALA A 20 21.50 11.05 -0.05
C ALA A 20 22.46 12.10 0.53
N ARG A 21 22.05 13.38 0.56
CA ARG A 21 22.83 14.45 1.21
C ARG A 21 22.91 14.22 2.72
N LEU A 22 21.80 13.85 3.36
CA LEU A 22 21.75 13.52 4.79
C LEU A 22 22.71 12.39 5.14
N ALA A 23 22.75 11.33 4.33
CA ALA A 23 23.65 10.19 4.50
C ALA A 23 25.14 10.61 4.48
N ILE A 24 25.53 11.49 3.55
CA ILE A 24 26.91 11.99 3.44
C ILE A 24 27.27 12.92 4.60
N SER A 25 26.31 13.69 5.11
CA SER A 25 26.50 14.60 6.25
C SER A 25 26.30 13.94 7.62
N ALA A 26 25.96 12.66 7.65
CA ALA A 26 25.61 11.97 8.89
C ALA A 26 26.83 11.86 9.80
N PRO A 27 26.72 12.21 11.09
CA PRO A 27 27.80 11.99 12.03
C PRO A 27 28.04 10.50 12.24
N LEU A 28 29.30 10.12 12.40
CA LEU A 28 29.67 8.75 12.73
C LEU A 28 29.05 8.32 14.08
N PRO A 29 28.55 7.09 14.20
CA PRO A 29 28.11 6.56 15.49
C PRO A 29 29.26 6.58 16.52
N PRO A 30 28.94 6.57 17.83
CA PRO A 30 29.96 6.55 18.87
C PRO A 30 31.00 5.44 18.66
N HIS A 31 32.26 5.76 18.94
CA HIS A 31 33.42 4.87 18.79
C HIS A 31 33.88 4.59 17.35
N TRP A 32 33.19 5.08 16.33
CA TRP A 32 33.67 5.03 14.95
C TRP A 32 34.57 6.22 14.63
N VAL A 33 35.63 5.98 13.86
CA VAL A 33 36.53 7.02 13.35
C VAL A 33 36.76 6.79 11.87
N GLU A 34 36.73 7.87 11.10
CA GLU A 34 37.13 7.90 9.69
C GLU A 34 38.65 7.95 9.58
N GLY A 35 39.21 7.03 8.81
CA GLY A 35 40.61 7.03 8.38
C GLY A 35 40.70 6.90 6.86
N GLU A 36 41.92 6.89 6.35
CA GLU A 36 42.21 6.62 4.94
C GLU A 36 43.01 5.30 4.87
N ASP A 37 42.69 4.44 3.90
CA ASP A 37 43.48 3.24 3.62
C ASP A 37 44.79 3.58 2.84
N GLU A 38 45.59 2.57 2.50
CA GLU A 38 46.85 2.75 1.75
C GLU A 38 46.62 3.34 0.34
N ASP A 39 45.40 3.19 -0.20
CA ASP A 39 44.98 3.65 -1.52
C ASP A 39 44.32 5.05 -1.47
N GLY A 40 44.15 5.62 -0.27
CA GLY A 40 43.49 6.92 -0.05
C GLY A 40 41.96 6.86 -0.09
N ASN A 41 41.35 5.68 0.00
CA ASN A 41 39.91 5.51 0.17
C ASN A 41 39.51 5.66 1.64
N PRO A 42 38.30 6.17 1.93
CA PRO A 42 37.81 6.27 3.29
C PRO A 42 37.62 4.87 3.90
N LEU A 43 38.19 4.65 5.08
CA LEU A 43 38.06 3.44 5.88
C LEU A 43 37.53 3.78 7.26
N PHE A 44 36.37 3.23 7.62
CA PHE A 44 35.74 3.49 8.92
C PHE A 44 36.15 2.40 9.90
N THR A 45 36.76 2.78 11.02
CA THR A 45 37.22 1.83 12.05
C THR A 45 36.54 2.09 13.39
N ASN A 46 35.95 1.06 13.97
CA ASN A 46 35.40 1.09 15.31
C ASN A 46 36.52 0.90 16.34
N ARG A 47 36.79 1.93 17.15
CA ARG A 47 37.84 1.95 18.17
C ARG A 47 37.67 0.91 19.27
N GLN A 48 36.44 0.49 19.53
CA GLN A 48 36.13 -0.45 20.61
C GLN A 48 36.34 -1.90 20.17
N THR A 49 35.86 -2.24 18.97
CA THR A 49 35.90 -3.63 18.45
C THR A 49 37.13 -3.89 17.57
N GLY A 50 37.79 -2.84 17.07
CA GLY A 50 38.84 -2.94 16.07
C GLY A 50 38.32 -3.30 14.67
N GLN A 51 37.00 -3.34 14.46
CA GLN A 51 36.42 -3.65 13.15
C GLN A 51 36.56 -2.46 12.21
N SER A 52 37.06 -2.72 11.01
CA SER A 52 37.15 -1.74 9.92
C SER A 52 36.25 -2.14 8.77
N GLN A 53 35.61 -1.15 8.14
CA GLN A 53 34.76 -1.36 6.96
C GLN A 53 34.92 -0.20 5.97
N PRO A 54 34.82 -0.47 4.66
CA PRO A 54 34.96 0.56 3.62
C PRO A 54 33.72 1.46 3.50
N SER A 55 32.58 1.03 4.02
CA SER A 55 31.31 1.76 3.97
C SER A 55 30.96 2.43 5.31
N HIS A 56 30.17 3.50 5.27
CA HIS A 56 29.72 4.17 6.47
C HIS A 56 28.77 3.25 7.26
N PRO A 57 28.89 3.14 8.60
CA PRO A 57 28.10 2.19 9.40
C PRO A 57 26.58 2.42 9.35
N LEU A 58 26.14 3.62 8.97
CA LEU A 58 24.72 3.94 8.77
C LEU A 58 24.25 3.78 7.31
N ASP A 59 25.10 3.36 6.38
CA ASP A 59 24.72 3.26 4.96
C ASP A 59 23.56 2.29 4.73
N ALA A 60 23.50 1.17 5.46
CA ALA A 60 22.40 0.22 5.34
C ALA A 60 21.04 0.88 5.64
N TYR A 61 21.00 1.73 6.68
CA TYR A 61 19.81 2.49 7.06
C TYR A 61 19.43 3.51 5.97
N PHE A 62 20.40 4.28 5.46
CA PHE A 62 20.12 5.27 4.42
C PHE A 62 19.74 4.65 3.08
N LEU A 63 20.32 3.50 2.70
CA LEU A 63 19.93 2.76 1.51
C LEU A 63 18.49 2.25 1.61
N GLU A 64 18.06 1.80 2.79
CA GLU A 64 16.66 1.43 3.03
C GLU A 64 15.74 2.64 2.94
N LEU A 65 16.13 3.78 3.53
CA LEU A 65 15.37 5.03 3.47
C LEU A 65 15.24 5.56 2.03
N ILE A 66 16.30 5.47 1.23
CA ILE A 66 16.28 5.78 -0.21
C ILE A 66 15.32 4.85 -0.96
N LYS A 67 15.40 3.53 -0.74
CA LYS A 67 14.50 2.56 -1.37
C LYS A 67 13.04 2.82 -1.00
N ARG A 68 12.77 3.13 0.28
CA ARG A 68 11.44 3.51 0.76
C ARG A 68 10.96 4.78 0.07
N ARG A 69 11.79 5.82 -0.02
CA ARG A 69 11.41 7.08 -0.66
C ARG A 69 11.15 6.94 -2.16
N LYS A 70 11.97 6.16 -2.86
CA LYS A 70 11.72 5.80 -4.27
C LYS A 70 10.40 5.05 -4.45
N ARG A 71 10.06 4.13 -3.54
CA ARG A 71 8.77 3.42 -3.56
C ARG A 71 7.60 4.35 -3.28
N GLU A 72 7.70 5.22 -2.28
CA GLU A 72 6.68 6.23 -1.97
C GLU A 72 6.44 7.14 -3.18
N LEU A 73 7.52 7.62 -3.81
CA LEU A 73 7.43 8.45 -5.00
C LEU A 73 6.84 7.69 -6.18
N ALA A 74 7.19 6.42 -6.40
CA ALA A 74 6.56 5.59 -7.42
C ALA A 74 5.05 5.48 -7.18
N VAL A 75 4.60 5.23 -5.94
CA VAL A 75 3.17 5.14 -5.60
C VAL A 75 2.45 6.49 -5.80
N HIS A 76 3.08 7.60 -5.42
CA HIS A 76 2.48 8.94 -5.56
C HIS A 76 2.49 9.41 -7.03
N SER A 77 3.55 9.12 -7.79
CA SER A 77 3.64 9.41 -9.22
C SER A 77 2.66 8.58 -10.02
N ASP A 78 2.40 7.33 -9.62
CA ASP A 78 1.50 6.41 -10.34
C ASP A 78 0.03 6.71 -10.03
N GLY A 79 -0.27 7.16 -8.80
CA GLY A 79 -1.64 7.49 -8.37
C GLY A 79 -2.21 8.76 -9.01
N VAL A 80 -1.36 9.78 -9.22
CA VAL A 80 -1.75 11.01 -9.92
C VAL A 80 -1.45 10.88 -11.42
N GLY A 81 -0.38 10.20 -11.83
CA GLY A 81 0.06 10.10 -13.22
C GLY A 81 -0.76 9.15 -14.10
N ILE A 82 -1.19 7.97 -13.63
CA ILE A 82 -1.94 7.03 -14.50
C ILE A 82 -3.37 7.53 -14.71
N ARG A 83 -4.01 8.06 -13.66
CA ARG A 83 -5.36 8.64 -13.79
C ARG A 83 -5.35 10.02 -14.45
N SER A 84 -4.35 10.88 -14.19
CA SER A 84 -4.26 12.17 -14.89
C SER A 84 -3.76 12.05 -16.32
N SER A 85 -2.88 11.11 -16.68
CA SER A 85 -2.47 10.91 -18.08
C SER A 85 -3.60 10.30 -18.91
N LEU A 86 -4.34 9.35 -18.35
CA LEU A 86 -5.51 8.77 -19.03
C LEU A 86 -6.69 9.74 -19.06
N ALA A 87 -6.88 10.55 -18.01
CA ALA A 87 -7.84 11.66 -18.01
C ALA A 87 -7.42 12.80 -18.94
N ALA A 88 -6.14 13.17 -19.01
CA ALA A 88 -5.62 14.20 -19.92
C ALA A 88 -5.72 13.72 -21.37
N LYS A 89 -5.42 12.45 -21.65
CA LYS A 89 -5.64 11.83 -22.96
C LYS A 89 -7.12 11.84 -23.32
N ARG A 90 -8.02 11.47 -22.40
CA ARG A 90 -9.48 11.55 -22.60
C ARG A 90 -9.98 12.99 -22.77
N LEU A 91 -9.49 13.95 -21.99
CA LEU A 91 -9.88 15.36 -22.08
C LEU A 91 -9.38 16.00 -23.39
N TYR A 92 -8.20 15.59 -23.87
CA TYR A 92 -7.70 15.96 -25.19
C TYR A 92 -8.53 15.32 -26.31
N GLU A 93 -8.89 14.04 -26.20
CA GLU A 93 -9.81 13.37 -27.15
C GLU A 93 -11.21 14.01 -27.15
N ILE A 94 -11.68 14.55 -26.02
CA ILE A 94 -12.95 15.28 -25.89
C ILE A 94 -12.85 16.72 -26.42
N GLY A 95 -11.64 17.21 -26.76
CA GLY A 95 -11.44 18.53 -27.35
C GLY A 95 -11.63 19.69 -26.38
N VAL A 96 -11.34 19.50 -25.08
CA VAL A 96 -11.40 20.57 -24.08
C VAL A 96 -10.33 21.63 -24.41
N PRO A 97 -10.71 22.88 -24.74
CA PRO A 97 -9.75 23.91 -25.14
C PRO A 97 -8.85 24.31 -23.96
N GLY A 98 -7.53 24.35 -24.20
CA GLY A 98 -6.53 24.82 -23.23
C GLY A 98 -5.67 23.75 -22.55
N ILE A 99 -5.87 22.46 -22.85
CA ILE A 99 -5.01 21.37 -22.34
C ILE A 99 -4.02 20.97 -23.43
N GLU A 100 -2.76 21.40 -23.30
CA GLU A 100 -1.68 20.98 -24.19
C GLU A 100 -1.12 19.62 -23.75
N LEU A 101 -1.13 18.64 -24.66
CA LEU A 101 -0.58 17.30 -24.38
C LEU A 101 0.96 17.36 -24.36
N PRO A 102 1.62 16.89 -23.29
CA PRO A 102 3.07 16.76 -23.25
C PRO A 102 3.59 15.96 -24.45
N PRO A 103 4.72 16.36 -25.06
CA PRO A 103 5.25 15.74 -26.29
C PRO A 103 5.56 14.24 -26.13
N GLU A 104 5.79 13.77 -24.90
CA GLU A 104 6.07 12.37 -24.57
C GLU A 104 4.82 11.46 -24.72
N LEU A 105 3.61 12.03 -24.57
CA LEU A 105 2.34 11.32 -24.71
C LEU A 105 1.73 11.41 -26.11
N LYS A 106 2.26 12.31 -26.95
CA LYS A 106 2.12 12.18 -28.41
C LYS A 106 3.01 11.00 -28.81
N GLY A 107 2.48 9.79 -28.65
CA GLY A 107 3.12 8.57 -29.15
C GLY A 107 3.65 8.79 -30.57
N PRO A 108 4.72 8.07 -30.97
CA PRO A 108 5.41 8.32 -32.23
C PRO A 108 4.37 8.44 -33.33
N GLN A 109 4.19 9.66 -33.85
CA GLN A 109 3.32 9.88 -34.99
C GLN A 109 3.88 8.93 -36.05
N THR A 110 3.15 7.85 -36.32
CA THR A 110 3.37 7.01 -37.47
C THR A 110 3.08 7.90 -38.65
N GLY A 111 4.11 8.66 -39.01
CA GLY A 111 4.17 9.49 -40.18
C GLY A 111 3.94 8.54 -41.33
N LYS A 112 2.70 8.51 -41.79
CA LYS A 112 2.32 8.13 -43.15
C LYS A 112 2.90 9.20 -44.08
N ALA A 113 4.23 9.27 -44.11
CA ALA A 113 5.04 9.93 -45.11
C ALA A 113 5.67 8.79 -45.89
N GLY A 114 5.31 8.71 -47.18
CA GLY A 114 5.63 7.59 -48.03
C GLY A 114 7.13 7.40 -48.32
N GLY A 115 7.41 6.26 -48.93
CA GLY A 115 8.66 5.99 -49.63
C GLY A 115 9.57 5.01 -48.91
N GLY A 116 9.75 3.82 -49.50
CA GLY A 116 10.85 2.92 -49.15
C GLY A 116 10.43 1.49 -48.85
N GLY A 117 9.86 0.82 -49.84
CA GLY A 117 9.81 -0.64 -49.83
C GLY A 117 11.22 -1.22 -49.95
N ALA A 118 11.60 -2.05 -48.97
CA ALA A 118 12.54 -3.16 -49.12
C ALA A 118 11.69 -4.42 -48.91
N MET A 119 11.12 -4.98 -49.98
CA MET A 119 11.74 -6.03 -50.79
C MET A 119 11.94 -7.30 -49.96
N TRP A 120 10.82 -7.94 -49.61
CA TRP A 120 10.75 -9.40 -49.58
C TRP A 120 9.94 -9.78 -50.80
N GLU A 121 10.64 -10.33 -51.79
CA GLU A 121 10.07 -10.90 -53.01
C GLU A 121 9.28 -12.14 -52.62
N GLU A 122 7.94 -12.04 -52.68
CA GLU A 122 7.10 -13.20 -52.93
C GLU A 122 6.31 -12.88 -54.20
N GLU A 123 6.74 -13.52 -55.28
CA GLU A 123 6.16 -13.45 -56.61
C GLU A 123 4.70 -13.95 -56.54
N VAL A 124 3.75 -13.04 -56.68
CA VAL A 124 2.38 -13.38 -57.06
C VAL A 124 2.03 -12.55 -58.28
N ASP A 125 2.18 -13.18 -59.44
CA ASP A 125 1.60 -12.78 -60.71
C ASP A 125 0.08 -12.73 -60.58
N GLY A 126 -0.52 -11.62 -61.02
CA GLY A 126 -1.97 -11.43 -61.01
C GLY A 126 -2.36 -10.11 -61.68
N GLU A 127 -2.48 -10.20 -63.01
CA GLU A 127 -3.05 -9.27 -63.99
C GLU A 127 -4.17 -8.37 -63.41
N GLU A 128 -4.02 -7.04 -63.43
CA GLU A 128 -4.42 -6.12 -64.52
C GLU A 128 -5.95 -6.08 -64.75
N GLU A 129 -6.60 -4.98 -64.33
CA GLU A 129 -7.44 -4.12 -65.19
C GLU A 129 -8.24 -3.06 -64.37
N ASP A 130 -7.78 -1.81 -64.55
CA ASP A 130 -8.52 -0.63 -64.96
C ASP A 130 -9.55 0.17 -64.10
N ALA A 131 -9.28 1.48 -64.17
CA ALA A 131 -10.18 2.65 -64.22
C ALA A 131 -10.80 3.17 -62.90
N ALA A 132 -10.28 4.25 -62.31
CA ALA A 132 -10.43 5.67 -62.70
C ALA A 132 -11.83 6.28 -62.43
N ALA A 133 -11.94 7.10 -61.36
CA ALA A 133 -12.78 8.30 -61.25
C ALA A 133 -12.57 8.93 -59.85
N ALA A 134 -11.83 10.02 -59.73
CA ALA A 134 -12.33 11.40 -59.77
C ALA A 134 -13.19 11.80 -58.55
N GLN A 135 -12.59 12.69 -57.74
CA GLN A 135 -13.19 13.83 -57.04
C GLN A 135 -14.73 13.89 -56.97
N ASN A 136 -15.27 13.85 -55.75
CA ASN A 136 -16.33 14.79 -55.37
C ASN A 136 -16.45 14.94 -53.85
N PHE A 137 -16.25 16.17 -53.38
CA PHE A 137 -16.72 16.64 -52.08
C PHE A 137 -18.25 16.71 -52.13
N GLY A 138 -18.93 15.95 -51.28
CA GLY A 138 -20.38 15.97 -51.11
C GLY A 138 -20.78 16.54 -49.74
N PRO A 139 -21.88 17.30 -49.65
CA PRO A 139 -22.16 18.26 -48.57
C PRO A 139 -22.87 17.64 -47.36
N LEU A 140 -22.81 18.40 -46.25
CA LEU A 140 -23.72 18.37 -45.11
C LEU A 140 -25.15 17.98 -45.52
N LEU A 141 -25.63 16.86 -45.00
CA LEU A 141 -27.05 16.54 -44.92
C LEU A 141 -27.45 16.40 -43.46
N THR A 142 -28.31 17.33 -43.07
CA THR A 142 -29.30 17.26 -42.00
C THR A 142 -30.13 15.98 -42.13
N ILE A 143 -30.31 15.25 -41.03
CA ILE A 143 -31.30 14.17 -40.93
C ILE A 143 -32.33 14.62 -39.89
N GLU A 144 -33.31 15.38 -40.37
CA GLU A 144 -34.69 15.25 -39.93
C GLU A 144 -35.29 14.02 -40.63
N GLU A 145 -36.05 13.25 -39.86
CA GLU A 145 -37.32 12.63 -40.26
C GLU A 145 -37.33 11.74 -41.52
N ALA A 146 -37.20 10.43 -41.31
CA ALA A 146 -37.83 9.43 -42.16
C ALA A 146 -38.27 8.25 -41.29
N GLU A 147 -39.58 8.20 -41.07
CA GLU A 147 -40.33 7.01 -40.73
C GLU A 147 -40.08 5.97 -41.84
N ASP A 148 -39.63 4.76 -41.49
CA ASP A 148 -39.81 3.61 -42.39
C ASP A 148 -40.12 2.36 -41.57
N GLU A 149 -41.21 1.74 -41.97
CA GLU A 149 -41.89 0.64 -41.32
C GLU A 149 -41.21 -0.69 -41.70
N GLY A 150 -41.00 -1.50 -40.67
CA GLY A 150 -40.88 -2.94 -40.80
C GLY A 150 -39.48 -3.39 -41.19
N ARG A 151 -38.95 -4.33 -40.39
CA ARG A 151 -38.68 -5.69 -40.86
C ARG A 151 -37.71 -6.41 -39.92
N ASP A 152 -38.23 -7.54 -39.46
CA ASP A 152 -37.58 -8.75 -38.97
C ASP A 152 -36.78 -8.65 -37.65
N GLU A 153 -37.45 -9.18 -36.62
CA GLU A 153 -36.95 -9.65 -35.34
C GLU A 153 -35.75 -10.58 -35.56
N ASP A 154 -34.56 -10.17 -35.14
CA ASP A 154 -33.54 -11.07 -34.59
C ASP A 154 -32.63 -10.25 -33.65
N GLU A 155 -32.72 -10.63 -32.37
CA GLU A 155 -32.17 -9.93 -31.21
C GLU A 155 -30.64 -10.03 -31.14
N ASP A 156 -29.93 -9.09 -31.76
CA ASP A 156 -28.51 -8.85 -31.46
C ASP A 156 -28.36 -7.86 -30.30
N HIS A 157 -28.09 -8.41 -29.11
CA HIS A 157 -27.76 -7.65 -27.90
C HIS A 157 -26.42 -6.92 -28.03
N HIS A 158 -26.42 -5.74 -28.64
CA HIS A 158 -25.37 -4.76 -28.45
C HIS A 158 -25.36 -4.29 -26.98
N LYS A 159 -24.45 -4.87 -26.18
CA LYS A 159 -24.07 -4.35 -24.87
C LYS A 159 -23.42 -2.98 -25.06
N THR A 160 -24.24 -1.93 -25.02
CA THR A 160 -23.80 -0.60 -24.64
C THR A 160 -23.13 -0.70 -23.28
N ALA A 161 -21.89 -0.24 -23.19
CA ALA A 161 -21.16 -0.13 -21.93
C ALA A 161 -21.93 0.84 -21.02
N LYS A 162 -22.80 0.28 -20.17
CA LYS A 162 -23.48 1.01 -19.10
C LYS A 162 -22.41 1.69 -18.26
N GLN A 163 -22.46 3.02 -18.24
CA GLN A 163 -21.83 3.83 -17.21
C GLN A 163 -22.10 3.18 -15.84
N PRO A 164 -21.08 2.99 -14.98
CA PRO A 164 -21.31 2.44 -13.66
C PRO A 164 -22.38 3.28 -12.97
N PRO A 165 -23.38 2.65 -12.32
CA PRO A 165 -24.42 3.38 -11.61
C PRO A 165 -23.77 4.37 -10.65
N PRO A 166 -24.27 5.61 -10.55
CA PRO A 166 -23.73 6.58 -9.61
C PRO A 166 -23.73 5.95 -8.21
N LEU A 167 -22.57 6.03 -7.54
CA LEU A 167 -22.42 5.56 -6.17
C LEU A 167 -23.59 6.09 -5.32
N PRO A 168 -24.20 5.24 -4.48
CA PRO A 168 -25.34 5.64 -3.66
C PRO A 168 -25.01 6.95 -2.93
N GLN A 169 -25.92 7.90 -2.98
CA GLN A 169 -25.74 9.28 -2.48
C GLN A 169 -25.18 9.34 -1.05
N GLN A 170 -25.50 8.31 -0.25
CA GLN A 170 -24.99 8.10 1.10
C GLN A 170 -23.46 7.92 1.16
N GLN A 171 -22.85 7.22 0.20
CA GLN A 171 -21.40 7.00 0.17
C GLN A 171 -20.63 8.27 -0.24
N GLN A 172 -21.19 9.10 -1.12
CA GLN A 172 -20.63 10.43 -1.39
C GLN A 172 -20.72 11.35 -0.17
N GLN A 173 -21.79 11.22 0.62
CA GLN A 173 -21.97 12.01 1.83
C GLN A 173 -20.97 11.61 2.91
N GLN A 174 -20.73 10.31 3.10
CA GLN A 174 -19.70 9.79 4.00
C GLN A 174 -18.28 10.18 3.56
N GLN A 175 -17.95 10.10 2.26
CA GLN A 175 -16.65 10.55 1.75
C GLN A 175 -16.44 12.06 1.97
N LYS A 176 -17.49 12.87 1.76
CA LYS A 176 -17.43 14.31 1.99
C LYS A 176 -17.27 14.64 3.48
N GLU A 177 -17.90 13.89 4.36
CA GLU A 177 -17.81 14.06 5.80
C GLU A 177 -16.44 13.63 6.34
N ALA A 178 -15.90 12.51 5.87
CA ALA A 178 -14.53 12.08 6.16
C ALA A 178 -13.48 13.09 5.67
N GLN A 179 -13.67 13.65 4.48
CA GLN A 179 -12.77 14.69 3.96
C GLN A 179 -12.87 15.98 4.79
N ARG A 180 -14.06 16.30 5.33
CA ARG A 180 -14.27 17.44 6.23
C ARG A 180 -13.64 17.21 7.60
N GLN A 181 -13.69 15.97 8.13
CA GLN A 181 -13.00 15.60 9.37
C GLN A 181 -11.47 15.68 9.22
N GLN A 182 -10.92 15.23 8.08
CA GLN A 182 -9.48 15.38 7.80
C GLN A 182 -9.05 16.84 7.70
N GLN A 183 -9.88 17.70 7.10
CA GLN A 183 -9.62 19.14 7.07
C GLN A 183 -9.72 19.79 8.46
N HIS A 184 -10.59 19.28 9.33
CA HIS A 184 -10.74 19.77 10.70
C HIS A 184 -9.51 19.44 11.55
N LEU A 185 -9.03 18.19 11.50
CA LEU A 185 -7.80 17.79 12.20
C LEU A 185 -6.59 18.63 11.77
N LEU A 186 -6.47 18.92 10.47
CA LEU A 186 -5.40 19.77 9.94
C LEU A 186 -5.49 21.24 10.38
N LEU A 187 -6.68 21.74 10.72
CA LEU A 187 -6.85 23.10 11.24
C LEU A 187 -6.65 23.17 12.75
N GLU A 188 -7.06 22.15 13.51
CA GLU A 188 -6.87 22.11 14.97
C GLU A 188 -5.40 22.01 15.37
N ASP A 189 -4.55 21.40 14.54
CA ASP A 189 -3.10 21.36 14.78
C ASP A 189 -2.37 22.67 14.42
N PHE A 190 -3.04 23.63 13.77
CA PHE A 190 -2.41 24.87 13.28
C PHE A 190 -2.68 26.11 14.16
N ASP A 191 -3.74 26.11 14.97
CA ASP A 191 -4.09 27.25 15.85
C ASP A 191 -3.43 27.19 17.25
N GLY A 192 -2.51 26.24 17.47
CA GLY A 192 -1.82 26.03 18.76
C GLY A 192 -0.40 26.62 18.86
N PHE A 193 0.08 27.36 17.86
CA PHE A 193 1.36 28.07 17.93
C PHE A 193 1.13 29.55 18.26
N ASP A 194 0.46 29.79 19.38
CA ASP A 194 0.46 31.11 20.00
C ASP A 194 1.86 31.31 20.60
N GLU A 195 2.65 32.17 19.96
CA GLU A 195 3.88 32.75 20.50
C GLU A 195 3.54 33.60 21.74
N GLU A 196 3.07 32.98 22.82
CA GLU A 196 3.31 33.53 24.15
C GLU A 196 4.76 33.21 24.50
N GLU A 197 5.64 34.06 23.97
CA GLU A 197 6.97 34.35 24.49
C GLU A 197 6.78 34.97 25.89
N GLU A 198 6.28 34.15 26.83
CA GLU A 198 6.18 34.46 28.24
C GLU A 198 7.63 34.51 28.75
N GLU A 199 8.16 35.72 28.86
CA GLU A 199 9.31 36.07 29.69
C GLU A 199 9.10 35.53 31.11
N LYS A 200 9.36 34.24 31.31
CA LYS A 200 9.61 33.66 32.62
C LYS A 200 10.98 34.18 33.06
N GLU A 201 10.97 35.38 33.63
CA GLU A 201 11.96 35.83 34.59
C GLU A 201 12.16 34.70 35.61
N THR A 202 13.24 33.95 35.42
CA THR A 202 13.72 33.02 36.42
C THR A 202 14.13 33.83 37.65
N PRO A 203 13.48 33.65 38.82
CA PRO A 203 13.91 34.35 40.02
C PRO A 203 15.33 33.91 40.37
N PRO A 204 16.23 34.84 40.73
CA PRO A 204 17.62 34.49 41.07
C PRO A 204 17.66 33.51 42.24
N PRO A 205 18.65 32.59 42.27
CA PRO A 205 18.74 31.59 43.34
C PRO A 205 18.83 32.27 44.71
N PRO A 206 18.08 31.82 45.73
CA PRO A 206 18.11 32.41 47.05
C PRO A 206 19.49 32.23 47.68
N ALA A 207 20.08 33.33 48.10
CA ALA A 207 21.33 33.34 48.85
C ALA A 207 21.18 32.53 50.16
N PRO A 208 22.22 31.79 50.59
CA PRO A 208 22.16 31.02 51.82
C PRO A 208 21.97 31.94 53.04
N PRO A 209 21.00 31.67 53.93
CA PRO A 209 20.78 32.50 55.11
C PRO A 209 21.93 32.32 56.12
N ALA A 210 22.55 33.44 56.47
CA ALA A 210 23.45 33.52 57.62
C ALA A 210 22.70 33.21 58.93
N PRO A 211 23.31 32.50 59.88
CA PRO A 211 22.68 32.17 61.15
C PRO A 211 22.76 33.33 62.17
N ALA A 212 21.69 33.41 62.96
CA ALA A 212 21.54 34.07 64.29
C ALA A 212 20.88 35.47 64.33
N PRO A 213 20.35 35.93 65.49
CA PRO A 213 20.07 35.24 66.76
C PRO A 213 18.60 35.35 67.23
N ALA A 214 18.25 34.49 68.19
CA ALA A 214 17.01 34.46 68.93
C ALA A 214 16.54 35.85 69.44
N VAL A 215 15.32 36.24 69.08
CA VAL A 215 14.57 37.29 69.77
C VAL A 215 13.21 36.71 70.17
N ALA A 216 13.01 36.62 71.48
CA ALA A 216 11.77 36.17 72.10
C ALA A 216 10.61 37.14 71.77
N PRO A 217 9.41 36.66 71.44
CA PRO A 217 8.24 37.52 71.37
C PRO A 217 7.65 37.74 72.77
N ALA A 218 7.48 39.02 73.09
CA ALA A 218 6.76 39.49 74.27
C ALA A 218 5.28 39.11 74.17
N ALA A 219 4.74 38.65 75.30
CA ALA A 219 3.33 38.32 75.51
C ALA A 219 2.45 39.51 75.13
N THR A 220 1.63 39.33 74.09
CA THR A 220 0.54 40.23 73.74
C THR A 220 -0.74 39.68 74.35
N VAL A 221 -1.41 40.54 75.11
CA VAL A 221 -2.62 40.28 75.89
C VAL A 221 -3.76 39.88 74.95
N GLN A 222 -4.40 38.75 75.28
CA GLN A 222 -5.53 38.15 74.57
C GLN A 222 -6.81 38.97 74.81
N ASP A 223 -7.43 39.39 73.71
CA ASP A 223 -8.81 39.89 73.67
C ASP A 223 -9.69 38.69 73.28
N GLU A 224 -10.41 38.11 74.24
CA GLU A 224 -11.12 36.82 74.15
C GLU A 224 -12.49 36.92 73.43
N LYS A 225 -12.64 37.78 72.42
CA LYS A 225 -13.97 38.12 71.88
C LYS A 225 -14.28 37.73 70.44
N ASP A 226 -13.34 37.11 69.72
CA ASP A 226 -13.48 36.84 68.28
C ASP A 226 -13.37 35.33 67.90
N GLU A 227 -13.49 34.40 68.85
CA GLU A 227 -13.34 32.96 68.55
C GLU A 227 -14.50 32.40 67.68
N ASP A 228 -15.71 32.93 67.81
CA ASP A 228 -16.89 32.45 67.06
C ASP A 228 -16.83 32.81 65.54
N ASP A 229 -16.13 33.87 65.15
CA ASP A 229 -16.03 34.31 63.75
C ASP A 229 -14.98 33.49 62.96
N VAL A 230 -13.96 32.96 63.64
CA VAL A 230 -12.92 32.12 63.01
C VAL A 230 -13.48 30.76 62.60
N ASP A 231 -14.36 30.18 63.42
CA ASP A 231 -14.98 28.88 63.15
C ASP A 231 -15.92 28.92 61.93
N MET A 232 -16.61 30.04 61.70
CA MET A 232 -17.49 30.20 60.53
C MET A 232 -16.68 30.30 59.22
N ALA A 233 -15.59 31.07 59.23
CA ALA A 233 -14.70 31.19 58.08
C ALA A 233 -14.02 29.85 57.72
N GLU A 234 -13.65 29.05 58.72
CA GLU A 234 -13.10 27.71 58.46
C GLU A 234 -14.16 26.74 57.91
N ALA A 235 -15.40 26.81 58.40
CA ALA A 235 -16.50 26.03 57.86
C ALA A 235 -16.81 26.37 56.40
N GLU A 236 -16.75 27.66 56.02
CA GLU A 236 -16.90 28.08 54.62
C GLU A 236 -15.74 27.58 53.73
N ARG A 237 -14.50 27.64 54.22
CA ARG A 237 -13.35 27.07 53.50
C ARG A 237 -13.50 25.57 53.28
N ARG A 238 -13.97 24.83 54.28
CA ARG A 238 -14.22 23.38 54.15
C ARG A 238 -15.34 23.07 53.16
N ARG A 239 -16.43 23.84 53.17
CA ARG A 239 -17.52 23.69 52.17
C ARG A 239 -17.04 23.98 50.76
N LYS A 240 -16.25 25.04 50.58
CA LYS A 240 -15.66 25.38 49.28
C LYS A 240 -14.74 24.27 48.79
N ALA A 241 -13.86 23.75 49.66
CA ALA A 241 -12.97 22.65 49.31
C ALA A 241 -13.72 21.36 48.95
N GLN A 242 -14.81 21.04 49.66
CA GLN A 242 -15.68 19.91 49.31
C GLN A 242 -16.34 20.10 47.94
N TRP A 243 -16.89 21.29 47.68
CA TRP A 243 -17.50 21.60 46.39
C TRP A 243 -16.48 21.52 45.22
N GLU A 244 -15.25 22.01 45.42
CA GLU A 244 -14.17 21.89 44.43
C GLU A 244 -13.78 20.43 44.16
N LEU A 245 -13.77 19.59 45.20
CA LEU A 245 -13.51 18.15 45.06
C LEU A 245 -14.63 17.44 44.28
N ASP A 246 -15.89 17.78 44.57
CA ASP A 246 -17.06 17.24 43.88
C ASP A 246 -17.11 17.68 42.41
N GLU A 247 -16.80 18.96 42.11
CA GLU A 247 -16.66 19.45 40.73
C GLU A 247 -15.52 18.73 39.99
N TRP A 248 -14.38 18.56 40.64
CA TRP A 248 -13.25 17.84 40.04
C TRP A 248 -13.61 16.39 39.73
N ALA A 249 -14.29 15.70 40.67
CA ALA A 249 -14.76 14.33 40.46
C ALA A 249 -15.74 14.23 39.27
N ARG A 250 -16.67 15.19 39.13
CA ARG A 250 -17.59 15.24 37.99
C ARG A 250 -16.86 15.42 36.66
N ARG A 251 -15.84 16.29 36.60
CA ARG A 251 -15.03 16.48 35.38
C ARG A 251 -14.27 15.21 35.00
N GLN A 252 -13.73 14.48 35.98
CA GLN A 252 -13.08 13.19 35.72
C GLN A 252 -14.07 12.15 35.19
N GLU A 253 -15.27 12.09 35.74
CA GLU A 253 -16.33 11.21 35.23
C GLU A 253 -16.76 11.58 33.80
N GLU A 254 -16.90 12.88 33.49
CA GLU A 254 -17.21 13.36 32.14
C GLU A 254 -16.07 13.07 31.14
N GLU A 255 -14.80 13.23 31.54
CA GLU A 255 -13.64 12.88 30.73
C GLU A 255 -13.58 11.36 30.46
N GLU A 256 -13.85 10.53 31.46
CA GLU A 256 -13.90 9.08 31.31
C GLU A 256 -15.03 8.66 30.36
N GLN A 257 -16.21 9.26 30.47
CA GLN A 257 -17.32 9.02 29.53
C GLN A 257 -16.97 9.44 28.10
N GLN A 258 -16.30 10.58 27.91
CA GLN A 258 -15.83 11.00 26.59
C GLN A 258 -14.78 10.02 26.03
N GLN A 259 -13.88 9.52 26.88
CA GLN A 259 -12.88 8.53 26.46
C GLN A 259 -13.55 7.21 26.04
N GLN A 260 -14.55 6.75 26.79
CA GLN A 260 -15.34 5.58 26.44
C GLN A 260 -16.10 5.77 25.11
N GLN A 261 -16.69 6.94 24.87
CA GLN A 261 -17.36 7.25 23.60
C GLN A 261 -16.38 7.24 22.42
N ARG A 262 -15.19 7.84 22.57
CA ARG A 262 -14.14 7.82 21.54
C ARG A 262 -13.64 6.40 21.28
N ALA A 263 -13.48 5.59 22.32
CA ALA A 263 -13.08 4.18 22.18
C ALA A 263 -14.14 3.37 21.43
N ALA A 264 -15.43 3.52 21.78
CA ALA A 264 -16.53 2.85 21.09
C ALA A 264 -16.67 3.31 19.62
N GLU A 265 -16.44 4.60 19.33
CA GLU A 265 -16.43 5.09 17.95
C GLU A 265 -15.25 4.53 17.15
N ALA A 266 -14.04 4.49 17.74
CA ALA A 266 -12.86 3.91 17.12
C ALA A 266 -13.06 2.42 16.81
N GLU A 267 -13.70 1.68 17.72
CA GLU A 267 -14.04 0.27 17.51
C GLU A 267 -15.03 0.10 16.34
N ARG A 268 -16.08 0.92 16.27
CA ARG A 268 -17.02 0.92 15.12
C ARG A 268 -16.32 1.22 13.81
N GLN A 269 -15.39 2.17 13.79
CA GLN A 269 -14.60 2.48 12.60
C GLN A 269 -13.70 1.30 12.20
N GLN A 270 -13.09 0.63 13.17
CA GLN A 270 -12.29 -0.57 12.93
C GLN A 270 -13.14 -1.71 12.34
N GLN A 271 -14.33 -1.97 12.91
CA GLN A 271 -15.27 -2.95 12.38
C GLN A 271 -15.71 -2.60 10.94
N GLN A 272 -16.00 -1.34 10.64
CA GLN A 272 -16.31 -0.90 9.27
C GLN A 272 -15.14 -1.14 8.31
N GLN A 273 -13.90 -0.90 8.73
CA GLN A 273 -12.72 -1.18 7.91
C GLN A 273 -12.56 -2.68 7.66
N GLN A 274 -12.79 -3.53 8.66
CA GLN A 274 -12.77 -4.99 8.51
C GLN A 274 -13.86 -5.47 7.54
N GLN A 275 -15.09 -4.94 7.64
CA GLN A 275 -16.17 -5.27 6.71
C GLN A 275 -15.82 -4.89 5.26
N LEU A 276 -15.24 -3.70 5.05
CA LEU A 276 -14.78 -3.27 3.73
C LEU A 276 -13.63 -4.14 3.19
N GLN A 277 -12.74 -4.62 4.05
CA GLN A 277 -11.69 -5.56 3.65
C GLN A 277 -12.28 -6.91 3.23
N ALA A 278 -13.20 -7.46 4.03
CA ALA A 278 -13.90 -8.71 3.72
C ALA A 278 -14.70 -8.62 2.41
N GLU A 279 -15.37 -7.49 2.15
CA GLU A 279 -16.09 -7.25 0.89
C GLU A 279 -15.14 -7.24 -0.31
N ARG A 280 -13.99 -6.56 -0.20
CA ARG A 280 -12.96 -6.55 -1.27
C ARG A 280 -12.38 -7.93 -1.55
N GLU A 281 -12.16 -8.73 -0.51
CA GLU A 281 -11.68 -10.10 -0.66
C GLU A 281 -12.74 -10.99 -1.32
N LYS A 282 -14.01 -10.82 -0.95
CA LYS A 282 -15.13 -11.49 -1.61
C LYS A 282 -15.22 -11.13 -3.09
N GLU A 283 -15.11 -9.84 -3.44
CA GLU A 283 -15.06 -9.40 -4.84
C GLU A 283 -13.88 -9.99 -5.60
N ARG A 284 -12.70 -10.07 -4.97
CA ARG A 284 -11.50 -10.69 -5.55
C ARG A 284 -11.69 -12.17 -5.82
N MET A 285 -12.33 -12.90 -4.90
CA MET A 285 -12.66 -14.32 -5.07
C MET A 285 -13.68 -14.53 -6.18
N GLU A 286 -14.69 -13.68 -6.28
CA GLU A 286 -15.67 -13.73 -7.38
C GLU A 286 -15.03 -13.42 -8.74
N ALA A 287 -14.12 -12.44 -8.80
CA ALA A 287 -13.35 -12.12 -10.01
C ALA A 287 -12.48 -13.30 -10.45
N MET A 288 -11.76 -13.94 -9.51
CA MET A 288 -10.96 -15.13 -9.81
C MET A 288 -11.84 -16.29 -10.32
N LYS A 289 -13.04 -16.48 -9.75
CA LYS A 289 -13.99 -17.49 -10.21
C LYS A 289 -14.46 -17.22 -11.65
N LYS A 290 -14.80 -15.96 -11.98
CA LYS A 290 -15.19 -15.55 -13.33
C LYS A 290 -14.06 -15.71 -14.34
N GLU A 291 -12.82 -15.39 -13.94
CA GLU A 291 -11.64 -15.59 -14.79
C GLU A 291 -11.40 -17.08 -15.07
N LYS A 292 -11.54 -17.94 -14.05
CA LYS A 292 -11.46 -19.40 -14.22
C LYS A 292 -12.54 -19.94 -15.16
N GLU A 293 -13.79 -19.51 -15.00
CA GLU A 293 -14.89 -19.90 -15.89
C GLU A 293 -14.65 -19.45 -17.34
N ARG A 294 -14.11 -18.24 -17.51
CA ARG A 294 -13.71 -17.74 -18.84
C ARG A 294 -12.59 -18.59 -19.44
N ALA A 295 -11.56 -18.94 -18.66
CA ALA A 295 -10.46 -19.77 -19.12
C ALA A 295 -10.94 -21.17 -19.54
N GLU A 296 -11.84 -21.79 -18.77
CA GLU A 296 -12.45 -23.08 -19.10
C GLU A 296 -13.29 -23.01 -20.39
N ARG A 297 -14.03 -21.92 -20.60
CA ARG A 297 -14.75 -21.68 -21.85
C ARG A 297 -13.81 -21.54 -23.05
N GLU A 298 -12.74 -20.76 -22.92
CA GLU A 298 -11.74 -20.58 -23.99
C GLU A 298 -11.03 -21.91 -24.30
N GLU A 299 -10.78 -22.76 -23.30
CA GLU A 299 -10.22 -24.11 -23.50
C GLU A 299 -11.19 -25.01 -24.28
N ARG A 300 -12.48 -25.01 -23.91
CA ARG A 300 -13.51 -25.76 -24.64
C ARG A 300 -13.64 -25.31 -26.09
N GLU A 301 -13.61 -24.00 -26.37
CA GLU A 301 -13.65 -23.47 -27.73
C GLU A 301 -12.42 -23.92 -28.56
N ARG A 302 -11.22 -23.94 -27.95
CA ARG A 302 -10.01 -24.49 -28.60
C ARG A 302 -10.12 -25.99 -28.87
N GLU A 303 -10.70 -26.78 -27.96
CA GLU A 303 -10.90 -28.21 -28.17
C GLU A 303 -11.90 -28.48 -29.31
N GLU A 304 -13.00 -27.73 -29.37
CA GLU A 304 -13.99 -27.81 -30.45
C GLU A 304 -13.38 -27.43 -31.81
N GLU A 305 -12.55 -26.39 -31.87
CA GLU A 305 -11.82 -26.00 -33.09
C GLU A 305 -10.83 -27.09 -33.53
N ALA A 306 -10.04 -27.62 -32.59
CA ALA A 306 -9.12 -28.72 -32.87
C ALA A 306 -9.86 -29.99 -33.35
N ALA A 307 -11.06 -30.27 -32.84
CA ALA A 307 -11.92 -31.34 -33.31
C ALA A 307 -12.41 -31.10 -34.75
N ARG A 308 -12.82 -29.87 -35.08
CA ARG A 308 -13.21 -29.49 -36.45
C ARG A 308 -12.05 -29.64 -37.43
N GLN A 309 -10.85 -29.17 -37.08
CA GLN A 309 -9.66 -29.33 -37.91
C GLN A 309 -9.33 -30.81 -38.13
N ARG A 310 -9.42 -31.66 -37.09
CA ARG A 310 -9.25 -33.11 -37.22
C ARG A 310 -10.26 -33.73 -38.19
N GLN A 311 -11.53 -33.35 -38.12
CA GLN A 311 -12.55 -33.82 -39.07
C GLN A 311 -12.27 -33.36 -40.50
N GLN A 312 -11.81 -32.12 -40.69
CA GLN A 312 -11.43 -31.62 -42.02
C GLN A 312 -10.25 -32.42 -42.60
N ARG A 313 -9.23 -32.74 -41.80
CA ARG A 313 -8.09 -33.57 -42.24
C ARG A 313 -8.53 -34.99 -42.60
N LEU A 314 -9.44 -35.59 -41.83
CA LEU A 314 -9.99 -36.91 -42.16
C LEU A 314 -10.76 -36.89 -43.49
N ARG A 315 -11.60 -35.86 -43.73
CA ARG A 315 -12.31 -35.70 -45.00
C ARG A 315 -11.35 -35.47 -46.18
N ALA A 316 -10.30 -34.67 -45.98
CA ALA A 316 -9.28 -34.45 -47.00
C ALA A 316 -8.54 -35.76 -47.35
N ALA A 317 -8.14 -36.52 -46.33
CA ALA A 317 -7.49 -37.82 -46.52
C ALA A 317 -8.41 -38.84 -47.21
N GLU A 318 -9.72 -38.86 -46.89
CA GLU A 318 -10.69 -39.71 -47.57
C GLU A 318 -10.86 -39.33 -49.05
N ALA A 319 -10.88 -38.02 -49.36
CA ALA A 319 -10.94 -37.54 -50.74
C ALA A 319 -9.67 -37.85 -51.55
N GLU A 320 -8.50 -37.89 -50.91
CA GLU A 320 -7.23 -38.26 -51.55
C GLU A 320 -7.06 -39.78 -51.72
N GLY A 321 -7.58 -40.58 -50.77
CA GLY A 321 -7.45 -42.04 -50.75
C GLY A 321 -8.23 -42.80 -51.83
N GLU A 322 -9.17 -42.17 -52.54
CA GLU A 322 -10.01 -42.85 -53.55
C GLU A 322 -9.29 -43.12 -54.90
N LYS A 323 -7.99 -42.83 -55.03
CA LYS A 323 -7.25 -42.99 -56.30
C LYS A 323 -6.18 -44.09 -56.37
N ASP A 324 -5.71 -44.65 -55.26
CA ASP A 324 -4.51 -45.51 -55.26
C ASP A 324 -4.70 -46.92 -54.67
N ASP A 325 -5.94 -47.41 -54.61
CA ASP A 325 -6.22 -48.81 -54.25
C ASP A 325 -5.96 -49.77 -55.42
N ALA A 326 -4.69 -50.15 -55.60
CA ALA A 326 -4.38 -51.36 -56.35
C ALA A 326 -3.17 -52.19 -55.87
N ASP A 327 -2.14 -51.66 -55.19
CA ASP A 327 -0.90 -52.47 -55.09
C ASP A 327 0.06 -52.23 -53.90
N LEU A 328 -0.44 -52.04 -52.67
CA LEU A 328 0.43 -52.07 -51.47
C LEU A 328 -0.23 -52.80 -50.29
N GLY A 329 -0.46 -54.09 -50.48
CA GLY A 329 -0.86 -55.00 -49.40
C GLY A 329 0.32 -55.35 -48.48
N VAL A 330 0.01 -55.51 -47.19
CA VAL A 330 0.83 -56.10 -46.09
C VAL A 330 1.45 -55.10 -45.08
N ASP A 331 1.96 -53.93 -45.46
CA ASP A 331 2.61 -53.03 -44.46
C ASP A 331 1.63 -52.13 -43.66
N ALA A 332 0.49 -51.76 -44.25
CA ALA A 332 -0.50 -50.88 -43.60
C ALA A 332 -1.20 -51.51 -42.37
N GLU A 333 -1.32 -52.85 -42.33
CA GLU A 333 -1.96 -53.54 -41.21
C GLU A 333 -1.03 -53.59 -39.98
N ALA A 334 0.29 -53.64 -40.20
CA ALA A 334 1.29 -53.57 -39.14
C ALA A 334 1.33 -52.18 -38.47
N GLU A 335 1.22 -51.10 -39.25
CA GLU A 335 1.11 -49.75 -38.70
C GLU A 335 -0.18 -49.55 -37.91
N ARG A 336 -1.33 -50.03 -38.40
CA ARG A 336 -2.60 -49.96 -37.64
C ARG A 336 -2.52 -50.69 -36.30
N ARG A 337 -1.76 -51.79 -36.20
CA ARG A 337 -1.52 -52.47 -34.91
C ARG A 337 -0.64 -51.66 -33.97
N ARG A 338 0.44 -51.05 -34.47
CA ARG A 338 1.31 -50.18 -33.66
C ARG A 338 0.57 -48.95 -33.12
N LEU A 339 -0.27 -48.32 -33.95
CA LEU A 339 -1.08 -47.19 -33.53
C LEU A 339 -2.10 -47.57 -32.46
N LYS A 340 -2.77 -48.72 -32.59
CA LYS A 340 -3.68 -49.22 -31.53
C LYS A 340 -2.95 -49.52 -30.22
N GLU A 341 -1.77 -50.15 -30.29
CA GLU A 341 -0.97 -50.44 -29.10
C GLU A 341 -0.50 -49.15 -28.41
N GLN A 342 -0.13 -48.12 -29.19
CA GLN A 342 0.23 -46.81 -28.64
C GLN A 342 -0.98 -46.12 -27.98
N GLU A 343 -2.16 -46.15 -28.60
CA GLU A 343 -3.39 -45.58 -28.03
C GLU A 343 -3.79 -46.28 -26.72
N GLU A 344 -3.68 -47.60 -26.65
CA GLU A 344 -3.94 -48.35 -25.41
C GLU A 344 -2.93 -48.01 -24.31
N LYS A 345 -1.65 -47.80 -24.67
CA LYS A 345 -0.60 -47.41 -23.74
C LYS A 345 -0.81 -45.99 -23.19
N GLU A 346 -1.25 -45.06 -24.04
CA GLU A 346 -1.59 -43.69 -23.63
C GLU A 346 -2.84 -43.67 -22.74
N LYS A 347 -3.87 -44.45 -23.06
CA LYS A 347 -5.06 -44.62 -22.19
C LYS A 347 -4.70 -45.22 -20.83
N ALA A 348 -3.79 -46.20 -20.78
CA ALA A 348 -3.31 -46.78 -19.53
C ALA A 348 -2.51 -45.77 -18.70
N ALA A 349 -1.66 -44.95 -19.35
CA ALA A 349 -0.91 -43.88 -18.68
C ALA A 349 -1.84 -42.79 -18.13
N ALA A 350 -2.82 -42.35 -18.90
CA ALA A 350 -3.82 -41.36 -18.47
C ALA A 350 -4.63 -41.85 -17.26
N LYS A 351 -5.07 -43.13 -17.28
CA LYS A 351 -5.76 -43.73 -16.13
C LYS A 351 -4.90 -43.72 -14.87
N LYS A 352 -3.61 -44.06 -14.99
CA LYS A 352 -2.68 -44.07 -13.86
C LYS A 352 -2.38 -42.66 -13.33
N ALA A 353 -2.34 -41.66 -14.22
CA ALA A 353 -2.22 -40.26 -13.84
C ALA A 353 -3.45 -39.77 -13.07
N ALA A 354 -4.66 -40.11 -13.54
CA ALA A 354 -5.92 -39.78 -12.85
C ALA A 354 -6.00 -40.43 -11.46
N GLU A 355 -5.57 -41.68 -11.32
CA GLU A 355 -5.51 -42.37 -10.02
C GLU A 355 -4.52 -41.71 -9.06
N ARG A 356 -3.36 -41.24 -9.55
CA ARG A 356 -2.39 -40.47 -8.75
C ARG A 356 -2.96 -39.12 -8.32
N GLN A 357 -3.68 -38.43 -9.20
CA GLN A 357 -4.32 -37.15 -8.89
C GLN A 357 -5.38 -37.34 -7.79
N ALA A 358 -6.23 -38.36 -7.91
CA ALA A 358 -7.25 -38.68 -6.91
C ALA A 358 -6.64 -39.01 -5.53
N LEU A 359 -5.47 -39.67 -5.50
CA LEU A 359 -4.73 -39.90 -4.25
C LEU A 359 -4.20 -38.61 -3.62
N LEU A 360 -3.75 -37.64 -4.43
CA LEU A 360 -3.28 -36.34 -3.93
C LEU A 360 -4.43 -35.49 -3.39
N ASP A 361 -5.59 -35.51 -4.06
CA ASP A 361 -6.78 -34.79 -3.60
C ASP A 361 -7.31 -35.40 -2.28
N ALA A 362 -7.32 -36.73 -2.15
CA ALA A 362 -7.70 -37.42 -0.92
C ALA A 362 -6.73 -37.12 0.26
N LEU A 363 -5.42 -36.98 -0.02
CA LEU A 363 -4.45 -36.56 0.99
C LEU A 363 -4.69 -35.11 1.44
N ARG A 364 -5.00 -34.21 0.50
CA ARG A 364 -5.33 -32.80 0.81
C ARG A 364 -6.61 -32.70 1.65
N GLU A 365 -7.61 -33.53 1.39
CA GLU A 365 -8.84 -33.58 2.18
C GLU A 365 -8.57 -34.13 3.60
N ALA A 366 -7.71 -35.14 3.74
CA ALA A 366 -7.33 -35.69 5.03
C ALA A 366 -6.51 -34.72 5.91
N ASP A 367 -5.69 -33.85 5.31
CA ASP A 367 -4.90 -32.84 6.04
C ASP A 367 -5.70 -31.55 6.30
N GLY A 368 -6.81 -31.31 5.58
CA GLY A 368 -7.62 -30.09 5.69
C GLY A 368 -8.66 -30.08 6.82
N ASP A 369 -8.93 -31.22 7.45
CA ASP A 369 -10.00 -31.42 8.44
C ASP A 369 -9.53 -31.26 9.91
N LEU A 370 -8.28 -30.82 10.14
CA LEU A 370 -7.71 -30.73 11.50
C LEU A 370 -7.53 -29.30 12.01
N GLY A 371 -8.13 -28.28 11.38
CA GLY A 371 -7.81 -26.88 11.72
C GLY A 371 -8.92 -25.84 11.61
N ALA A 372 -10.19 -26.22 11.47
CA ALA A 372 -11.27 -25.24 11.29
C ALA A 372 -12.44 -25.34 12.28
N ASP A 373 -12.42 -26.27 13.25
CA ASP A 373 -13.57 -26.55 14.13
C ASP A 373 -13.42 -26.08 15.59
N GLU A 374 -12.52 -25.13 15.89
CA GLU A 374 -12.33 -24.61 17.28
C GLU A 374 -12.76 -23.15 17.53
N GLU A 375 -13.35 -22.42 16.57
CA GLU A 375 -13.74 -21.00 16.79
C GLU A 375 -15.18 -20.63 16.39
N GLU A 376 -16.15 -21.56 16.46
CA GLU A 376 -17.57 -21.22 16.20
C GLU A 376 -18.53 -21.90 17.19
N GLU A 377 -18.32 -21.67 18.50
CA GLU A 377 -19.28 -22.10 19.53
C GLU A 377 -19.33 -21.14 20.74
N GLU A 378 -19.35 -19.82 20.52
CA GLU A 378 -19.60 -18.85 21.61
C GLU A 378 -20.24 -17.56 21.03
N GLU A 379 -21.54 -17.58 20.68
CA GLU A 379 -22.41 -16.38 20.60
C GLU A 379 -23.87 -16.78 20.25
N GLU A 380 -24.53 -17.54 21.12
CA GLU A 380 -25.99 -17.77 21.01
C GLU A 380 -26.68 -17.80 22.38
N GLU A 381 -26.36 -16.86 23.27
CA GLU A 381 -27.18 -16.56 24.45
C GLU A 381 -27.12 -15.06 24.76
N GLU A 382 -28.03 -14.25 24.19
CA GLU A 382 -28.63 -13.04 24.83
C GLU A 382 -29.59 -12.31 23.87
N GLU A 383 -30.68 -12.97 23.45
CA GLU A 383 -31.91 -12.27 23.03
C GLU A 383 -33.11 -12.84 23.80
N GLU A 384 -33.19 -12.50 25.09
CA GLU A 384 -34.47 -12.55 25.83
C GLU A 384 -34.76 -11.16 26.43
N GLU A 385 -34.79 -10.14 25.56
CA GLU A 385 -35.31 -8.81 25.92
C GLU A 385 -36.84 -8.86 26.01
N VAL A 386 -37.28 -9.20 27.22
CA VAL A 386 -38.45 -8.69 27.95
C VAL A 386 -39.42 -7.80 27.14
N VAL A 387 -40.42 -8.43 26.54
CA VAL A 387 -41.69 -7.78 26.21
C VAL A 387 -42.39 -7.43 27.54
N LEU A 388 -42.29 -6.17 27.98
CA LEU A 388 -43.11 -5.63 29.06
C LEU A 388 -44.51 -5.24 28.53
N PRO A 389 -45.60 -5.86 29.01
CA PRO A 389 -46.92 -5.27 28.89
C PRO A 389 -47.14 -4.28 30.04
N THR A 390 -47.31 -3.01 29.68
CA THR A 390 -47.90 -1.99 30.54
C THR A 390 -49.32 -2.38 30.93
N LEU A 391 -49.57 -2.85 32.16
CA LEU A 391 -50.91 -2.80 32.74
C LEU A 391 -50.93 -2.93 34.28
N ALA A 392 -51.07 -1.77 34.92
CA ALA A 392 -51.96 -1.45 36.03
C ALA A 392 -52.29 -2.48 37.15
N LYS A 393 -52.20 -1.94 38.38
CA LYS A 393 -52.96 -2.26 39.61
C LYS A 393 -52.49 -3.44 40.49
N GLY A 394 -51.79 -3.05 41.55
CA GLY A 394 -52.20 -3.30 42.93
C GLY A 394 -52.01 -4.71 43.48
N ILE A 395 -52.11 -4.81 44.82
CA ILE A 395 -52.00 -6.01 45.67
C ILE A 395 -50.52 -6.26 46.07
N SER A 396 -50.08 -5.69 47.19
CA SER A 396 -50.11 -6.31 48.52
C SER A 396 -49.30 -7.62 48.59
N GLY A 397 -48.10 -7.49 49.15
CA GLY A 397 -47.51 -8.41 50.12
C GLY A 397 -47.26 -9.86 49.69
N VAL A 398 -46.00 -10.28 49.79
CA VAL A 398 -45.56 -11.44 50.60
C VAL A 398 -44.05 -11.52 50.50
N ALA A 399 -43.41 -11.57 51.66
CA ALA A 399 -41.99 -11.85 51.83
C ALA A 399 -41.68 -13.31 51.51
N VAL A 400 -40.56 -13.58 50.83
CA VAL A 400 -39.83 -14.85 50.92
C VAL A 400 -38.32 -14.60 50.83
N LEU A 401 -37.62 -15.10 51.85
CA LEU A 401 -36.17 -15.24 52.00
C LEU A 401 -35.50 -16.07 50.88
N ARG A 402 -34.28 -15.66 50.50
CA ARG A 402 -33.07 -16.49 50.24
C ARG A 402 -31.96 -15.51 49.81
N GLN A 403 -30.93 -15.18 50.60
CA GLN A 403 -29.84 -15.93 51.24
C GLN A 403 -28.81 -16.56 50.27
N ALA A 404 -27.67 -15.87 50.19
CA ALA A 404 -26.26 -16.32 50.12
C ALA A 404 -25.68 -16.96 48.84
N ALA A 405 -24.75 -16.22 48.21
CA ALA A 405 -23.35 -16.57 47.83
C ALA A 405 -22.81 -15.36 47.03
N SER A 406 -21.77 -14.58 47.36
CA SER A 406 -20.51 -14.70 48.12
C SER A 406 -19.46 -15.63 47.52
N MET A 407 -18.87 -15.22 46.39
CA MET A 407 -17.51 -15.51 45.91
C MET A 407 -17.16 -14.30 45.03
N ASP A 408 -16.37 -13.29 45.40
CA ASP A 408 -15.00 -13.21 45.92
C ASP A 408 -13.97 -13.97 45.06
N SER A 409 -13.50 -13.30 44.01
CA SER A 409 -12.24 -13.62 43.32
C SER A 409 -11.50 -12.32 42.98
N GLY A 410 -10.95 -11.69 44.02
CA GLY A 410 -9.87 -10.73 43.87
C GLY A 410 -8.59 -11.42 43.42
N ILE A 411 -8.23 -11.25 42.15
CA ILE A 411 -6.85 -11.47 41.65
C ILE A 411 -6.22 -10.09 41.47
N SER A 412 -5.55 -9.64 42.53
CA SER A 412 -4.69 -8.47 42.52
C SER A 412 -3.34 -8.87 41.91
N ALA A 413 -3.13 -8.55 40.64
CA ALA A 413 -1.83 -8.69 39.98
C ALA A 413 -0.99 -7.42 40.24
N THR A 414 -0.37 -7.37 41.42
CA THR A 414 0.67 -6.38 41.73
C THR A 414 1.97 -6.84 41.05
N ALA A 415 2.21 -6.37 39.81
CA ALA A 415 3.46 -6.55 39.11
C ALA A 415 4.56 -5.71 39.79
N GLN A 416 5.28 -6.35 40.70
CA GLN A 416 6.42 -5.80 41.41
C GLN A 416 7.61 -5.71 40.43
N LEU A 417 7.92 -4.49 39.95
CA LEU A 417 9.10 -4.21 39.14
C LEU A 417 10.37 -4.62 39.91
N LEU A 418 10.98 -5.73 39.51
CA LEU A 418 12.34 -6.08 39.88
C LEU A 418 13.31 -5.24 39.04
N PRO A 419 14.35 -4.62 39.65
CA PRO A 419 15.40 -3.95 38.89
C PRO A 419 16.21 -4.98 38.08
N PRO A 420 16.70 -4.63 36.88
CA PRO A 420 17.44 -5.55 36.02
C PRO A 420 18.77 -5.98 36.68
N PRO A 421 19.22 -7.22 36.45
CA PRO A 421 20.48 -7.71 37.01
C PRO A 421 21.68 -6.95 36.43
N PRO A 422 22.76 -6.77 37.20
CA PRO A 422 23.96 -6.08 36.72
C PRO A 422 24.63 -6.87 35.58
N PRO A 423 25.24 -6.18 34.60
CA PRO A 423 25.90 -6.83 33.48
C PRO A 423 27.09 -7.69 33.95
N PRO A 424 27.36 -8.84 33.30
CA PRO A 424 28.47 -9.70 33.65
C PRO A 424 29.82 -8.99 33.43
N PRO A 425 30.85 -9.30 34.25
CA PRO A 425 32.16 -8.70 34.09
C PRO A 425 32.76 -9.06 32.74
N LEU A 426 33.28 -8.05 32.04
CA LEU A 426 34.00 -8.16 30.78
C LEU A 426 35.18 -9.13 30.96
N VAL A 427 35.08 -10.29 30.29
CA VAL A 427 36.18 -11.23 30.17
C VAL A 427 37.01 -10.79 28.97
N GLU A 428 38.23 -10.31 29.22
CA GLU A 428 39.17 -9.96 28.14
C GLU A 428 39.57 -11.23 27.37
N PRO A 429 39.43 -11.26 26.03
CA PRO A 429 39.94 -12.37 25.24
C PRO A 429 41.47 -12.29 25.18
N SER A 430 42.09 -13.26 25.84
CA SER A 430 43.50 -13.60 25.75
C SER A 430 43.95 -13.79 24.29
N ALA A 431 44.90 -12.97 23.86
CA ALA A 431 45.59 -13.11 22.58
C ALA A 431 46.39 -14.42 22.50
N ALA A 432 46.03 -15.34 21.59
CA ALA A 432 46.91 -16.40 21.12
C ALA A 432 46.38 -17.06 19.82
N ALA A 433 47.31 -17.25 18.87
CA ALA A 433 47.24 -18.04 17.61
C ALA A 433 46.38 -17.43 16.48
N ALA A 434 46.89 -16.94 15.34
CA ALA A 434 48.09 -17.21 14.54
C ALA A 434 48.28 -18.69 14.17
N ALA A 435 47.72 -19.11 13.03
CA ALA A 435 48.37 -19.92 11.98
C ALA A 435 47.35 -20.31 10.88
N ALA A 436 47.78 -20.15 9.60
CA ALA A 436 47.51 -20.92 8.36
C ALA A 436 46.10 -21.54 8.14
N GLU A 437 45.48 -21.53 6.97
CA GLU A 437 45.88 -22.13 5.67
C GLU A 437 45.08 -21.40 4.56
N ASP A 438 45.65 -20.92 3.46
CA ASP A 438 46.17 -21.63 2.27
C ASP A 438 45.20 -22.63 1.61
N SER A 439 44.31 -22.11 0.76
CA SER A 439 43.79 -22.75 -0.46
C SER A 439 43.13 -21.63 -1.28
N GLY A 440 43.52 -21.31 -2.51
CA GLY A 440 43.88 -22.21 -3.60
C GLY A 440 42.64 -22.43 -4.46
N GLY A 441 42.22 -21.39 -5.20
CA GLY A 441 41.05 -21.40 -6.07
C GLY A 441 41.32 -20.61 -7.33
N GLU A 442 41.93 -21.29 -8.31
CA GLU A 442 42.07 -20.89 -9.70
C GLU A 442 40.68 -20.57 -10.31
N ASN A 443 40.49 -19.34 -10.77
CA ASN A 443 39.45 -19.01 -11.75
C ASN A 443 40.18 -18.43 -12.97
N ASP A 444 40.69 -19.34 -13.79
CA ASP A 444 40.88 -19.09 -15.21
C ASP A 444 39.48 -19.08 -15.85
N ASP A 445 39.00 -17.92 -16.26
CA ASP A 445 38.00 -17.85 -17.33
C ASP A 445 38.38 -16.70 -18.25
N ASP A 446 39.12 -17.10 -19.28
CA ASP A 446 39.34 -16.39 -20.54
C ASP A 446 38.01 -15.87 -21.09
N SER A 447 37.91 -14.55 -21.24
CA SER A 447 37.13 -13.98 -22.32
C SER A 447 37.78 -12.68 -22.79
N ASP A 448 38.74 -12.90 -23.69
CA ASP A 448 39.15 -11.96 -24.71
C ASP A 448 37.94 -11.36 -25.41
N GLY A 449 37.80 -10.04 -25.28
CA GLY A 449 36.83 -9.22 -25.98
C GLY A 449 37.47 -7.90 -26.32
N ASP A 450 38.37 -7.92 -27.30
CA ASP A 450 38.82 -6.77 -28.06
C ASP A 450 37.61 -5.99 -28.58
N ASP A 451 37.38 -4.78 -28.06
CA ASP A 451 36.67 -3.74 -28.81
C ASP A 451 37.50 -2.46 -28.86
N ASP A 452 38.06 -2.32 -30.04
CA ASP A 452 38.88 -1.26 -30.59
C ASP A 452 38.12 0.08 -30.61
N VAL A 453 38.77 1.09 -30.02
CA VAL A 453 38.95 2.45 -30.55
C VAL A 453 37.80 3.05 -31.38
N THR A 454 37.08 4.01 -30.80
CA THR A 454 36.77 5.27 -31.51
C THR A 454 36.76 6.47 -30.56
N LEU A 455 37.90 7.18 -30.53
CA LEU A 455 37.96 8.58 -30.10
C LEU A 455 37.13 9.45 -31.05
N ALA A 456 36.15 10.17 -30.52
CA ALA A 456 35.49 11.28 -31.20
C ALA A 456 35.17 12.42 -30.21
N PRO A 457 35.07 13.67 -30.70
CA PRO A 457 35.65 14.83 -30.02
C PRO A 457 34.66 15.72 -29.25
N HIS A 458 35.24 16.45 -28.29
CA HIS A 458 34.84 17.71 -27.65
C HIS A 458 33.44 18.32 -27.91
N PRO A 459 32.71 18.76 -26.86
CA PRO A 459 31.50 19.56 -27.01
C PRO A 459 31.80 21.03 -27.39
N PRO A 460 30.90 21.69 -28.15
CA PRO A 460 31.07 23.09 -28.52
C PRO A 460 30.77 24.07 -27.37
N LYS A 461 31.54 25.15 -27.41
CA LYS A 461 31.49 26.39 -26.63
C LYS A 461 30.06 26.94 -26.42
N LEU A 462 29.67 27.17 -25.17
CA LEU A 462 28.50 27.96 -24.79
C LEU A 462 28.73 29.47 -25.09
N PRO A 463 27.71 30.21 -25.57
CA PRO A 463 27.73 31.67 -25.60
C PRO A 463 27.30 32.30 -24.25
N PRO A 464 27.78 33.50 -23.89
CA PRO A 464 27.41 34.21 -22.67
C PRO A 464 26.32 35.26 -22.95
N THR A 465 25.09 35.03 -22.47
CA THR A 465 23.99 36.02 -22.44
C THR A 465 22.90 35.47 -21.52
N ALA A 466 22.19 36.18 -20.65
CA ALA A 466 22.19 37.54 -20.17
C ALA A 466 21.39 37.50 -18.85
N ALA A 467 21.77 38.33 -17.88
CA ALA A 467 20.97 38.58 -16.70
C ALA A 467 19.61 39.18 -17.12
N VAL A 468 18.51 38.55 -16.72
CA VAL A 468 17.19 39.17 -16.69
C VAL A 468 16.75 39.14 -15.24
N GLU A 469 17.06 40.24 -14.55
CA GLU A 469 16.39 40.64 -13.33
C GLU A 469 14.91 40.83 -13.66
N ARG A 470 14.03 40.06 -13.02
CA ARG A 470 12.59 40.33 -13.04
C ARG A 470 12.16 40.62 -11.60
N GLU A 471 12.12 41.91 -11.29
CA GLU A 471 11.37 42.46 -10.17
C GLU A 471 9.91 42.02 -10.28
N GLU A 472 9.42 41.24 -9.33
CA GLU A 472 7.98 41.16 -9.06
C GLU A 472 7.65 42.05 -7.86
N ARG A 473 7.11 43.23 -8.21
CA ARG A 473 6.47 44.18 -7.33
C ARG A 473 5.09 43.65 -6.89
N LEU A 474 4.92 43.60 -5.57
CA LEU A 474 3.72 43.94 -4.80
C LEU A 474 2.49 44.43 -5.58
N VAL A 475 1.36 43.73 -5.42
CA VAL A 475 0.04 44.37 -5.24
C VAL A 475 -0.71 43.63 -4.14
N LEU A 476 -0.72 44.21 -2.93
CA LEU A 476 -1.67 43.91 -1.85
C LEU A 476 -2.99 44.63 -2.17
N GLY A 477 -4.04 43.86 -2.46
CA GLY A 477 -5.42 44.34 -2.48
C GLY A 477 -6.02 44.21 -1.08
N LYS A 478 -6.25 45.35 -0.42
CA LYS A 478 -7.23 45.50 0.65
C LYS A 478 -8.57 45.81 -0.01
N GLU A 479 -9.61 45.08 0.33
CA GLU A 479 -11.00 45.53 0.17
C GLU A 479 -11.72 45.46 1.52
N GLU A 480 -12.60 46.45 1.68
CA GLU A 480 -13.33 46.89 2.89
C GLU A 480 -14.48 45.98 3.34
#